data_AF-A0A833SPZ9-F1
#
_entry.id   AF-A0A833SPZ9-F1
#
_cell.length_a   1.000
_cell.length_b   1.000
_cell.length_c   1.000
_cell.angle_alpha   90.00
_cell.angle_beta   90.00
_cell.angle_gamma   90.00
#
_symmetry.space_group_name_H-M   'P 1'
#
loop_
_entity.id
_entity.type
_entity.pdbx_description
1 polymer ?
#
loop_
_entity_poly.entity_id
_entity_poly.type
_entity_poly.pdbx_seq_one_letter_code
_entity_poly.pdbx_strand_id
1 'polypeptide(L)'
;MTPSVEKTTSEVFDELYETVSEHYDQAEKVYVFDGYAGANPASRKKVRFITDLACQRHFVTKMFLRPQAKEKIADFKPDFTTVNAYKVTNKNYKKHGLKLEVFVAFNIEKDVAVIGGTWYGGEMNKGIFSMMTYWLPLDGIMAMHFSANKGTNGDTAVFFGLSGTGKTTLLADPHQYLIGDDEHGWEDEGILNFEGGCYAKTISLSAENEPDIYNAIKRDALLENT
;
A
#
# COMPACT_ATOMS: atom_id res chain seq x y z
N MET A 1 -13.42 12.90 18.36
CA MET A 1 -12.95 12.07 17.24
C MET A 1 -12.47 10.76 17.83
N THR A 2 -12.97 9.63 17.35
CA THR A 2 -12.37 8.32 17.63
C THR A 2 -10.99 8.31 16.98
N PRO A 3 -9.91 7.92 17.67
CA PRO A 3 -8.62 7.76 17.02
C PRO A 3 -8.74 6.74 15.87
N SER A 4 -8.05 6.98 14.76
CA SER A 4 -8.00 6.04 13.63
C SER A 4 -7.29 4.73 13.99
N VAL A 5 -6.46 4.75 15.05
CA VAL A 5 -5.75 3.57 15.56
C VAL A 5 -6.46 3.05 16.80
N GLU A 6 -7.04 1.86 16.69
CA GLU A 6 -7.63 1.12 17.80
C GLU A 6 -6.62 0.10 18.34
N LYS A 7 -6.27 0.22 19.62
CA LYS A 7 -5.32 -0.69 20.25
C LYS A 7 -5.99 -2.04 20.52
N THR A 8 -5.24 -3.11 20.33
CA THR A 8 -5.60 -4.47 20.73
C THR A 8 -4.44 -5.11 21.49
N THR A 9 -4.65 -6.28 22.10
CA THR A 9 -3.60 -7.00 22.84
C THR A 9 -2.81 -7.94 21.93
N SER A 10 -1.62 -8.35 22.37
CA SER A 10 -0.81 -9.33 21.62
C SER A 10 -1.54 -10.66 21.50
N GLU A 11 -2.29 -11.07 22.51
CA GLU A 11 -3.04 -12.33 22.50
C GLU A 11 -4.15 -12.31 21.43
N VAL A 12 -4.85 -11.18 21.31
CA VAL A 12 -5.85 -11.01 20.24
C VAL A 12 -5.20 -11.04 18.86
N PHE A 13 -4.04 -10.39 18.70
CA PHE A 13 -3.30 -10.44 17.44
C PHE A 13 -2.88 -11.87 17.11
N ASP A 14 -2.42 -12.63 18.10
CA ASP A 14 -1.96 -14.01 17.92
C ASP A 14 -3.12 -14.95 17.57
N GLU A 15 -4.29 -14.79 18.18
CA GLU A 15 -5.51 -15.52 17.78
C GLU A 15 -5.93 -15.19 16.32
N LEU A 16 -5.80 -13.93 15.89
CA LEU A 16 -6.06 -13.54 14.50
C LEU A 16 -5.03 -14.13 13.53
N TYR A 17 -3.75 -14.09 13.90
CA TYR A 17 -2.66 -14.63 13.10
C TYR A 17 -2.80 -16.14 12.91
N GLU A 18 -3.16 -16.86 13.98
CA GLU A 18 -3.43 -18.30 13.92
C GLU A 18 -4.58 -18.60 12.96
N THR A 19 -5.70 -17.85 13.07
CA THR A 19 -6.86 -18.01 12.17
C THR A 19 -6.47 -17.82 10.70
N VAL A 20 -5.59 -16.86 10.41
CA VAL A 20 -5.06 -16.62 9.06
C VAL A 20 -4.10 -17.73 8.63
N SER A 21 -3.28 -18.24 9.55
CA SER A 21 -2.32 -19.33 9.28
C SER A 21 -3.04 -20.63 8.94
N GLU A 22 -4.09 -20.99 9.68
CA GLU A 22 -4.95 -22.17 9.42
C GLU A 22 -5.55 -22.14 8.01
N HIS A 23 -5.94 -20.95 7.50
CA HIS A 23 -6.40 -20.79 6.12
C HIS A 23 -5.30 -21.11 5.11
N TYR A 24 -4.08 -20.65 5.36
CA TYR A 24 -2.94 -20.88 4.46
C TYR A 24 -2.39 -22.30 4.51
N ASP A 25 -2.50 -23.00 5.64
CA ASP A 25 -2.16 -24.42 5.74
C ASP A 25 -3.03 -25.30 4.82
N GLN A 26 -4.22 -24.83 4.47
CA GLN A 26 -5.16 -25.51 3.59
C GLN A 26 -5.16 -24.95 2.16
N ALA A 27 -4.38 -23.90 1.88
CA ALA A 27 -4.38 -23.25 0.58
C ALA A 27 -3.61 -24.08 -0.45
N GLU A 28 -4.26 -24.43 -1.57
CA GLU A 28 -3.62 -25.12 -2.69
C GLU A 28 -2.50 -24.28 -3.33
N LYS A 29 -2.69 -22.96 -3.35
CA LYS A 29 -1.79 -22.03 -4.02
C LYS A 29 -1.67 -20.73 -3.26
N VAL A 30 -0.43 -20.30 -3.09
CA VAL A 30 -0.08 -19.05 -2.43
C VAL A 30 0.79 -18.22 -3.36
N TYR A 31 0.55 -16.91 -3.38
CA TYR A 31 1.33 -15.94 -4.11
C TYR A 31 2.11 -15.06 -3.15
N VAL A 32 3.41 -14.91 -3.40
CA VAL A 32 4.30 -14.04 -2.62
C VAL A 32 4.81 -12.91 -3.50
N PHE A 33 4.70 -11.68 -3.01
CA PHE A 33 5.37 -10.51 -3.58
C PHE A 33 6.43 -10.02 -2.62
N ASP A 34 7.64 -9.82 -3.14
CA ASP A 34 8.72 -9.12 -2.47
C ASP A 34 9.05 -7.86 -3.27
N GLY A 35 9.07 -6.72 -2.59
CA GLY A 35 9.31 -5.41 -3.20
C GLY A 35 9.73 -4.36 -2.19
N TYR A 36 9.66 -3.10 -2.60
CA TYR A 36 10.06 -1.98 -1.75
C TYR A 36 8.95 -0.94 -1.65
N ALA A 37 8.86 -0.33 -0.47
CA ALA A 37 8.16 0.93 -0.25
C ALA A 37 9.20 2.03 -0.03
N GLY A 38 9.19 3.05 -0.88
CA GLY A 38 10.21 4.12 -0.90
C GLY A 38 11.21 4.00 -2.04
N ALA A 39 11.36 5.07 -2.81
CA ALA A 39 12.28 5.15 -3.94
C ALA A 39 13.76 5.26 -3.52
N ASN A 40 14.06 5.86 -2.36
CA ASN A 40 15.44 6.02 -1.88
C ASN A 40 15.93 4.73 -1.19
N PRO A 41 17.03 4.09 -1.67
CA PRO A 41 17.61 2.90 -1.04
C PRO A 41 17.99 3.03 0.44
N ALA A 42 18.30 4.24 0.92
CA ALA A 42 18.70 4.48 2.31
C ALA A 42 17.52 4.40 3.29
N SER A 43 16.34 4.86 2.88
CA SER A 43 15.14 4.97 3.72
C SER A 43 14.02 3.98 3.36
N ARG A 44 14.10 3.32 2.20
CA ARG A 44 13.09 2.35 1.76
C ARG A 44 12.98 1.14 2.69
N LYS A 45 11.79 0.56 2.72
CA LYS A 45 11.49 -0.67 3.46
C LYS A 45 11.24 -1.83 2.51
N LYS A 46 11.77 -2.99 2.86
CA LYS A 46 11.51 -4.27 2.18
C LYS A 46 10.18 -4.81 2.65
N VAL A 47 9.22 -4.92 1.75
CA VAL A 47 7.88 -5.38 2.07
C VAL A 47 7.59 -6.72 1.41
N ARG A 48 6.99 -7.63 2.16
CA ARG A 48 6.47 -8.91 1.67
C ARG A 48 4.96 -8.93 1.76
N PHE A 49 4.30 -9.42 0.72
CA PHE A 49 2.87 -9.68 0.74
C PHE A 49 2.58 -11.14 0.41
N ILE A 50 1.67 -11.73 1.18
CA ILE A 50 1.22 -13.11 1.01
C ILE A 50 -0.29 -13.07 0.77
N THR A 51 -0.74 -13.68 -0.32
CA THR A 51 -2.16 -13.79 -0.70
C THR A 51 -2.39 -15.07 -1.50
N ASP A 52 -3.54 -15.72 -1.37
CA ASP A 52 -4.00 -16.81 -2.23
C ASP A 52 -4.81 -16.32 -3.45
N LEU A 53 -4.92 -14.99 -3.64
CA LEU A 53 -5.63 -14.39 -4.78
C LEU A 53 -4.69 -13.69 -5.78
N ALA A 54 -4.70 -14.17 -7.01
CA ALA A 54 -3.83 -13.69 -8.08
C ALA A 54 -4.00 -12.18 -8.37
N CYS A 55 -5.23 -11.64 -8.33
CA CYS A 55 -5.44 -10.21 -8.57
C CYS A 55 -4.89 -9.34 -7.43
N GLN A 56 -4.92 -9.79 -6.17
CA GLN A 56 -4.27 -9.08 -5.06
C GLN A 56 -2.75 -9.12 -5.20
N ARG A 57 -2.18 -10.25 -5.63
CA ARG A 57 -0.76 -10.32 -5.99
C ARG A 57 -0.41 -9.37 -7.13
N HIS A 58 -1.30 -9.24 -8.13
CA HIS A 58 -1.13 -8.31 -9.23
C HIS A 58 -1.21 -6.86 -8.75
N PHE A 59 -2.16 -6.52 -7.88
CA PHE A 59 -2.29 -5.21 -7.25
C PHE A 59 -0.98 -4.75 -6.60
N VAL A 60 -0.40 -5.56 -5.70
CA VAL A 60 0.86 -5.18 -5.04
C VAL A 60 2.06 -5.13 -6.00
N THR A 61 2.01 -5.85 -7.14
CA THR A 61 3.02 -5.70 -8.21
C THR A 61 3.02 -4.32 -8.82
N LYS A 62 1.84 -3.69 -8.85
CA LYS A 62 1.62 -2.38 -9.47
C LYS A 62 1.87 -1.26 -8.49
N MET A 63 1.46 -1.44 -7.23
CA MET A 63 1.58 -0.41 -6.21
C MET A 63 2.97 -0.27 -5.60
N PHE A 64 3.79 -1.31 -5.60
CA PHE A 64 5.10 -1.27 -4.94
C PHE A 64 6.28 -1.38 -5.92
N LEU A 65 7.43 -0.86 -5.50
CA LEU A 65 8.64 -0.86 -6.29
C LEU A 65 9.17 -2.29 -6.44
N ARG A 66 9.36 -2.71 -7.69
CA ARG A 66 9.79 -4.07 -8.02
C ARG A 66 11.32 -4.18 -7.95
N PRO A 67 11.87 -5.31 -7.45
CA PRO A 67 13.29 -5.58 -7.57
C PRO A 67 13.70 -5.63 -9.05
N GLN A 68 14.74 -4.87 -9.42
CA GLN A 68 15.22 -4.76 -10.80
C GLN A 68 15.97 -6.01 -11.30
N ALA A 69 16.47 -6.84 -10.38
CA ALA A 69 17.29 -8.00 -10.69
C ALA A 69 16.82 -9.19 -9.84
N LYS A 70 16.75 -10.39 -10.44
CA LYS A 70 16.26 -11.61 -9.77
C LYS A 70 17.15 -12.02 -8.60
N GLU A 71 18.43 -11.71 -8.67
CA GLU A 71 19.44 -12.01 -7.64
C GLU A 71 19.15 -11.25 -6.34
N LYS A 72 18.47 -10.09 -6.40
CA LYS A 72 18.03 -9.34 -5.21
C LYS A 72 16.87 -10.00 -4.46
N ILE A 73 16.29 -11.07 -5.02
CA ILE A 73 15.17 -11.81 -4.42
C ILE A 73 15.66 -13.05 -3.65
N ALA A 74 16.80 -13.65 -4.05
CA ALA A 74 17.25 -14.93 -3.51
C ALA A 74 17.42 -14.94 -1.98
N ASP A 75 17.86 -13.82 -1.39
CA ASP A 75 18.02 -13.62 0.05
C ASP A 75 17.12 -12.50 0.60
N PHE A 76 15.92 -12.33 0.03
CA PHE A 76 15.01 -11.25 0.43
C PHE A 76 14.49 -11.46 1.87
N LYS A 77 15.00 -10.64 2.79
CA LYS A 77 14.52 -10.52 4.17
C LYS A 77 13.62 -9.31 4.28
N PRO A 78 12.29 -9.47 4.43
CA PRO A 78 11.38 -8.35 4.57
C PRO A 78 11.60 -7.65 5.92
N ASP A 79 11.48 -6.33 5.90
CA ASP A 79 11.36 -5.52 7.12
C ASP A 79 9.92 -5.56 7.65
N PHE A 80 8.94 -5.91 6.79
CA PHE A 80 7.55 -6.07 7.19
C PHE A 80 6.79 -7.01 6.26
N THR A 81 5.94 -7.85 6.82
CA THR A 81 5.12 -8.81 6.06
C THR A 81 3.63 -8.53 6.24
N THR A 82 2.89 -8.43 5.14
CA THR A 82 1.42 -8.34 5.15
C THR A 82 0.83 -9.66 4.64
N VAL A 83 0.08 -10.36 5.50
CA VAL A 83 -0.59 -11.61 5.17
C VAL A 83 -2.08 -11.33 4.94
N ASN A 84 -2.54 -11.44 3.71
CA ASN A 84 -3.89 -11.08 3.32
C ASN A 84 -4.75 -12.32 3.06
N ALA A 85 -5.51 -12.75 4.07
CA ALA A 85 -6.52 -13.80 3.95
C ALA A 85 -7.91 -13.18 3.81
N TYR A 86 -8.13 -12.48 2.70
CA TYR A 86 -9.33 -11.68 2.41
C TYR A 86 -10.69 -12.40 2.62
N LYS A 87 -10.75 -13.73 2.51
CA LYS A 87 -11.98 -14.53 2.77
C LYS A 87 -12.20 -14.85 4.26
N VAL A 88 -11.15 -14.78 5.07
CA VAL A 88 -11.17 -15.21 6.48
C VAL A 88 -11.78 -14.11 7.34
N THR A 89 -12.75 -14.46 8.17
CA THR A 89 -13.41 -13.54 9.10
C THR A 89 -13.18 -13.97 10.54
N ASN A 90 -13.01 -13.03 11.47
CA ASN A 90 -12.90 -13.33 12.89
C ASN A 90 -14.28 -13.61 13.51
N LYS A 91 -14.64 -14.87 13.70
CA LYS A 91 -15.91 -15.26 14.34
C LYS A 91 -15.97 -14.92 15.84
N ASN A 92 -14.83 -14.69 16.47
CA ASN A 92 -14.69 -14.32 17.88
C ASN A 92 -14.58 -12.80 18.10
N TYR A 93 -14.88 -11.96 17.11
CA TYR A 93 -14.67 -10.51 17.20
C TYR A 93 -15.27 -9.85 18.45
N LYS A 94 -16.45 -10.29 18.90
CA LYS A 94 -17.08 -9.79 20.14
C LYS A 94 -16.27 -10.15 21.40
N LYS A 95 -15.73 -11.37 21.47
CA LYS A 95 -14.83 -11.81 22.56
C LYS A 95 -13.56 -10.97 22.58
N HIS A 96 -13.06 -10.60 21.39
CA HIS A 96 -11.84 -9.81 21.23
C HIS A 96 -12.07 -8.30 21.45
N GLY A 97 -13.31 -7.87 21.75
CA GLY A 97 -13.65 -6.45 21.89
C GLY A 97 -13.61 -5.66 20.57
N LEU A 98 -13.56 -6.36 19.42
CA LEU A 98 -13.58 -5.76 18.10
C LEU A 98 -15.02 -5.45 17.66
N LYS A 99 -15.19 -4.51 16.72
CA LYS A 99 -16.51 -4.05 16.27
C LYS A 99 -17.15 -4.96 15.22
N LEU A 100 -16.33 -5.58 14.37
CA LEU A 100 -16.75 -6.34 13.19
C LEU A 100 -15.91 -7.61 13.06
N GLU A 101 -16.41 -8.56 12.27
CA GLU A 101 -15.66 -9.78 11.91
C GLU A 101 -14.53 -9.51 10.90
N VAL A 102 -14.51 -8.33 10.28
CA VAL A 102 -13.46 -7.82 9.40
C VAL A 102 -12.32 -7.25 10.26
N PHE A 103 -11.07 -7.55 9.90
CA PHE A 103 -9.91 -7.06 10.63
C PHE A 103 -8.75 -6.71 9.68
N VAL A 104 -8.06 -5.64 10.05
CA VAL A 104 -6.77 -5.21 9.50
C VAL A 104 -5.91 -4.90 10.72
N ALA A 105 -5.05 -5.82 11.11
CA ALA A 105 -4.31 -5.76 12.36
C ALA A 105 -2.80 -5.71 12.10
N PHE A 106 -2.08 -4.89 12.86
CA PHE A 106 -0.64 -4.69 12.75
C PHE A 106 0.02 -5.05 14.07
N ASN A 107 1.11 -5.82 14.01
CA ASN A 107 2.01 -6.06 15.12
C ASN A 107 3.42 -5.58 14.72
N ILE A 108 3.81 -4.44 15.27
CA ILE A 108 5.07 -3.77 14.97
C ILE A 108 6.25 -4.54 15.58
N GLU A 109 6.07 -5.20 16.73
CA GLU A 109 7.13 -5.99 17.37
C GLU A 109 7.44 -7.28 16.60
N LYS A 110 6.45 -7.81 15.89
CA LYS A 110 6.57 -9.01 15.04
C LYS A 110 6.76 -8.69 13.56
N ASP A 111 6.88 -7.41 13.19
CA ASP A 111 7.03 -6.94 11.81
C ASP A 111 5.99 -7.53 10.83
N VAL A 112 4.73 -7.64 11.29
CA VAL A 112 3.69 -8.34 10.53
C VAL A 112 2.31 -7.72 10.67
N ALA A 113 1.57 -7.71 9.56
CA ALA A 113 0.15 -7.37 9.52
C ALA A 113 -0.68 -8.54 8.97
N VAL A 114 -1.93 -8.64 9.44
CA VAL A 114 -2.91 -9.61 8.96
C VAL A 114 -4.18 -8.90 8.52
N ILE A 115 -4.70 -9.31 7.36
CA ILE A 115 -5.92 -8.77 6.75
C ILE A 115 -6.92 -9.92 6.59
N GLY A 116 -8.16 -9.71 7.03
CA GLY A 116 -9.24 -10.68 6.88
C GLY A 116 -10.62 -10.01 6.76
N GLY A 117 -11.47 -10.62 5.93
CA GLY A 117 -12.88 -10.24 5.75
C GLY A 117 -13.09 -9.06 4.80
N THR A 118 -12.02 -8.54 4.20
CA THR A 118 -12.05 -7.45 3.23
C THR A 118 -11.27 -7.83 1.97
N TRP A 119 -11.86 -7.53 0.82
CA TRP A 119 -11.28 -7.81 -0.50
C TRP A 119 -10.58 -6.58 -1.09
N TYR A 120 -10.76 -5.41 -0.46
CA TYR A 120 -10.34 -4.12 -0.97
C TYR A 120 -8.81 -4.04 -1.06
N GLY A 121 -8.28 -3.83 -2.27
CA GLY A 121 -6.83 -3.78 -2.50
C GLY A 121 -6.14 -2.67 -1.70
N GLY A 122 -6.84 -1.56 -1.47
CA GLY A 122 -6.34 -0.41 -0.73
C GLY A 122 -5.86 -0.70 0.69
N GLU A 123 -6.36 -1.76 1.35
CA GLU A 123 -5.88 -2.15 2.69
C GLU A 123 -4.41 -2.54 2.69
N MET A 124 -3.95 -3.23 1.63
CA MET A 124 -2.54 -3.59 1.47
C MET A 124 -1.66 -2.37 1.24
N ASN A 125 -2.15 -1.38 0.48
CA ASN A 125 -1.39 -0.17 0.20
C ASN A 125 -1.32 0.75 1.44
N LYS A 126 -2.49 1.13 1.97
CA LYS A 126 -2.61 2.02 3.12
C LYS A 126 -2.07 1.42 4.41
N GLY A 127 -2.03 0.10 4.53
CA GLY A 127 -1.34 -0.56 5.63
C GLY A 127 0.16 -0.29 5.63
N ILE A 128 0.82 -0.42 4.48
CA ILE A 128 2.25 -0.06 4.38
C ILE A 128 2.45 1.44 4.53
N PHE A 129 1.58 2.27 3.97
CA PHE A 129 1.65 3.72 4.19
C PHE A 129 1.63 4.06 5.68
N SER A 130 0.72 3.44 6.44
CA SER A 130 0.63 3.62 7.89
C SER A 130 1.95 3.26 8.57
N MET A 131 2.60 2.17 8.14
CA MET A 131 3.92 1.80 8.66
C MET A 131 5.02 2.78 8.22
N MET A 132 5.00 3.31 6.99
CA MET A 132 5.92 4.35 6.53
C MET A 132 5.76 5.64 7.36
N THR A 133 4.52 6.00 7.72
CA THR A 133 4.25 7.12 8.64
C THR A 133 4.67 6.87 10.08
N TYR A 134 4.93 5.62 10.45
CA TYR A 134 5.52 5.26 11.74
C TYR A 134 7.05 5.27 11.67
N TRP A 135 7.65 4.57 10.70
CA TRP A 135 9.11 4.39 10.62
C TRP A 135 9.85 5.68 10.27
N LEU A 136 9.42 6.38 9.21
CA LEU A 136 10.22 7.47 8.65
C LEU A 136 10.36 8.68 9.59
N PRO A 137 9.33 9.09 10.34
CA PRO A 137 9.50 10.19 11.30
C PRO A 137 10.49 9.89 12.42
N LEU A 138 10.70 8.60 12.76
CA LEU A 138 11.72 8.20 13.74
C LEU A 138 13.14 8.42 13.20
N ASP A 139 13.30 8.41 11.87
CA ASP A 139 14.54 8.67 11.15
C ASP A 139 14.66 10.13 10.68
N GLY A 140 13.75 11.02 11.13
CA GLY A 140 13.73 12.44 10.75
C GLY A 140 13.18 12.73 9.35
N ILE A 141 12.60 11.73 8.68
CA ILE A 141 12.01 11.87 7.34
C ILE A 141 10.50 12.04 7.47
N MET A 142 9.95 13.06 6.80
CA MET A 142 8.52 13.34 6.88
C MET A 142 7.75 12.46 5.89
N ALA A 143 6.90 11.56 6.39
CA ALA A 143 5.98 10.78 5.55
C ALA A 143 4.63 11.49 5.45
N MET A 144 4.14 11.70 4.23
CA MET A 144 2.98 12.56 3.97
C MET A 144 2.07 12.01 2.89
N HIS A 145 0.80 12.42 2.98
CA HIS A 145 -0.27 12.08 2.04
C HIS A 145 -0.50 13.27 1.10
N PHE A 146 0.23 13.31 -0.01
CA PHE A 146 0.07 14.32 -1.05
C PHE A 146 0.44 13.72 -2.41
N SER A 147 0.21 14.50 -3.45
CA SER A 147 0.64 14.15 -4.79
C SER A 147 1.74 15.11 -5.23
N ALA A 148 2.67 14.68 -6.08
CA ALA A 148 3.80 15.52 -6.47
C ALA A 148 4.24 15.34 -7.92
N ASN A 149 4.70 16.45 -8.52
CA ASN A 149 5.29 16.48 -9.85
C ASN A 149 6.49 17.43 -9.89
N LYS A 150 7.23 17.37 -11.00
CA LYS A 150 8.45 18.14 -11.23
C LYS A 150 8.39 18.87 -12.56
N GLY A 151 8.58 20.18 -12.53
CA GLY A 151 8.73 21.01 -13.71
C GLY A 151 10.02 20.72 -14.47
N THR A 152 10.07 21.13 -15.74
CA THR A 152 11.23 20.93 -16.62
C THR A 152 12.48 21.68 -16.14
N ASN A 153 12.31 22.73 -15.33
CA ASN A 153 13.41 23.49 -14.71
C ASN A 153 13.86 22.89 -13.37
N GLY A 154 13.26 21.79 -12.94
CA GLY A 154 13.62 21.06 -11.73
C GLY A 154 12.88 21.48 -10.47
N ASP A 155 11.96 22.44 -10.56
CA ASP A 155 11.02 22.84 -9.52
C ASP A 155 10.05 21.71 -9.17
N THR A 156 9.80 21.49 -7.89
CA THR A 156 8.89 20.45 -7.39
C THR A 156 7.66 21.10 -6.77
N ALA A 157 6.48 20.65 -7.16
CA ALA A 157 5.22 21.04 -6.54
C ALA A 157 4.60 19.87 -5.77
N VAL A 158 3.93 20.17 -4.66
CA VAL A 158 3.22 19.21 -3.81
C VAL A 158 1.78 19.64 -3.63
N PHE A 159 0.85 18.68 -3.68
CA PHE A 159 -0.60 18.93 -3.63
C PHE A 159 -1.22 18.11 -2.51
N PHE A 160 -1.55 18.76 -1.39
CA PHE A 160 -2.27 18.13 -0.29
C PHE A 160 -3.77 18.03 -0.60
N GLY A 161 -4.38 16.90 -0.22
CA GLY A 161 -5.82 16.71 -0.42
C GLY A 161 -6.29 15.31 -0.09
N LEU A 162 -7.53 15.19 0.38
CA LEU A 162 -8.16 13.90 0.61
C LEU A 162 -8.46 13.17 -0.72
N SER A 163 -8.79 11.88 -0.62
CA SER A 163 -9.12 11.08 -1.79
C SER A 163 -10.33 11.66 -2.55
N GLY A 164 -10.14 12.06 -3.81
CA GLY A 164 -11.18 12.66 -4.65
C GLY A 164 -11.23 14.19 -4.66
N THR A 165 -10.24 14.90 -4.11
CA THR A 165 -10.18 16.38 -4.13
C THR A 165 -9.35 16.94 -5.30
N GLY A 166 -9.18 16.20 -6.39
CA GLY A 166 -8.50 16.68 -7.61
C GLY A 166 -6.97 16.55 -7.65
N LYS A 167 -6.33 15.90 -6.66
CA LYS A 167 -4.88 15.67 -6.63
C LYS A 167 -4.35 15.06 -7.94
N THR A 168 -4.95 13.94 -8.36
CA THR A 168 -4.51 13.18 -9.54
C THR A 168 -4.77 13.95 -10.84
N THR A 169 -5.88 14.69 -10.92
CA THR A 169 -6.21 15.52 -12.09
C THR A 169 -5.25 16.70 -12.24
N LEU A 170 -4.87 17.36 -11.13
CA LEU A 170 -3.89 18.47 -11.15
C LEU A 170 -2.45 18.01 -11.43
N LEU A 171 -2.15 16.73 -11.21
CA LEU A 171 -0.85 16.16 -11.52
C LEU A 171 -0.62 15.84 -13.00
N ALA A 172 -1.68 15.56 -13.74
CA ALA A 172 -1.64 15.23 -15.16
C ALA A 172 -1.44 16.50 -16.02
N ASP A 173 -0.52 17.37 -15.60
CA ASP A 173 -0.04 18.47 -16.42
C ASP A 173 0.94 17.91 -17.46
N PRO A 174 0.64 18.00 -18.77
CA PRO A 174 1.50 17.46 -19.83
C PRO A 174 2.88 18.11 -19.89
N HIS A 175 3.11 19.22 -19.19
CA HIS A 175 4.37 19.94 -19.11
C HIS A 175 5.21 19.58 -17.88
N GLN A 176 4.73 18.67 -17.01
CA GLN A 176 5.40 18.27 -15.78
C GLN A 176 5.62 16.76 -15.72
N TYR A 177 6.66 16.34 -15.01
CA TYR A 177 6.95 14.93 -14.77
C TYR A 177 6.30 14.47 -13.47
N LEU A 178 5.45 13.45 -13.54
CA LEU A 178 4.83 12.84 -12.35
C LEU A 178 5.91 12.21 -11.45
N ILE A 179 5.89 12.55 -10.15
CA ILE A 179 6.69 11.87 -9.12
C ILE A 179 5.85 10.72 -8.51
N GLY A 180 4.60 11.02 -8.13
CA GLY A 180 3.63 10.04 -7.60
C GLY A 180 2.31 10.72 -7.24
N ASP A 181 1.23 9.96 -7.08
CA ASP A 181 -0.13 10.49 -6.95
C ASP A 181 -0.69 10.54 -5.52
N ASP A 182 -0.10 9.84 -4.55
CA ASP A 182 -0.71 9.75 -3.22
C ASP A 182 0.26 9.70 -2.02
N GLU A 183 1.38 8.98 -2.09
CA GLU A 183 2.23 8.73 -0.90
C GLU A 183 3.70 9.11 -1.09
N HIS A 184 4.20 10.04 -0.29
CA HIS A 184 5.57 10.56 -0.42
C HIS A 184 6.29 10.79 0.90
N GLY A 185 7.61 10.72 0.82
CA GLY A 185 8.54 11.14 1.86
C GLY A 185 9.18 12.48 1.48
N TRP A 186 9.51 13.28 2.49
CA TRP A 186 10.35 14.47 2.36
C TRP A 186 11.57 14.29 3.26
N GLU A 187 12.71 14.09 2.62
CA GLU A 187 14.04 13.96 3.22
C GLU A 187 14.94 15.13 2.78
N ASP A 188 16.18 15.18 3.29
CA ASP A 188 17.12 16.27 3.00
C ASP A 188 17.41 16.42 1.50
N GLU A 189 17.41 15.31 0.75
CA GLU A 189 17.61 15.27 -0.69
C GLU A 189 16.35 15.62 -1.51
N GLY A 190 15.18 15.71 -0.88
CA GLY A 190 13.92 16.16 -1.48
C GLY A 190 12.75 15.18 -1.33
N ILE A 191 11.85 15.20 -2.32
CA ILE A 191 10.63 14.38 -2.32
C ILE A 191 10.90 13.01 -2.94
N LEU A 192 10.51 11.94 -2.24
CA LEU A 192 10.51 10.58 -2.76
C LEU A 192 9.11 9.98 -2.81
N ASN A 193 8.81 9.22 -3.85
CA ASN A 193 7.59 8.42 -3.92
C ASN A 193 7.77 7.12 -3.11
N PHE A 194 6.74 6.69 -2.39
CA PHE A 194 6.73 5.38 -1.73
C PHE A 194 6.31 4.25 -2.67
N GLU A 195 5.56 4.59 -3.71
CA GLU A 195 4.85 3.66 -4.59
C GLU A 195 5.60 3.39 -5.90
N GLY A 196 5.26 2.29 -6.55
CA GLY A 196 5.72 1.90 -7.89
C GLY A 196 4.69 2.11 -9.00
N GLY A 197 3.52 2.65 -8.67
CA GLY A 197 2.39 2.89 -9.57
C GLY A 197 1.37 3.83 -8.95
N CYS A 198 0.21 3.95 -9.61
CA CYS A 198 -0.89 4.84 -9.19
C CYS A 198 -2.17 4.06 -8.98
N TYR A 199 -2.95 4.43 -7.96
CA TYR A 199 -4.26 3.85 -7.67
C TYR A 199 -5.37 4.89 -7.82
N ALA A 200 -5.61 5.26 -9.08
CA ALA A 200 -6.50 6.35 -9.46
C ALA A 200 -7.99 5.97 -9.39
N LYS A 201 -8.84 6.95 -9.06
CA LYS A 201 -10.30 6.82 -9.17
C LYS A 201 -10.70 6.89 -10.64
N THR A 202 -11.70 6.09 -11.02
CA THR A 202 -12.23 6.03 -12.40
C THR A 202 -13.65 6.56 -12.54
N ILE A 203 -14.28 7.02 -11.45
CA ILE A 203 -15.62 7.59 -11.51
C ILE A 203 -15.61 8.84 -12.40
N SER A 204 -16.47 8.85 -13.42
CA SER A 204 -16.54 9.92 -14.43
C SER A 204 -15.26 10.13 -15.26
N LEU A 205 -14.36 9.15 -15.32
CA LEU A 205 -13.16 9.19 -16.14
C LEU A 205 -13.52 9.27 -17.63
N SER A 206 -12.90 10.19 -18.38
CA SER A 206 -13.04 10.31 -19.82
C SER A 206 -11.70 10.54 -20.49
N ALA A 207 -11.56 10.05 -21.74
CA ALA A 207 -10.36 10.25 -22.54
C ALA A 207 -10.10 11.74 -22.87
N GLU A 208 -11.14 12.57 -22.84
CA GLU A 208 -11.06 14.01 -23.10
C GLU A 208 -10.50 14.77 -21.89
N ASN A 209 -10.98 14.46 -20.68
CA ASN A 209 -10.63 15.21 -19.49
C ASN A 209 -9.34 14.71 -18.83
N GLU A 210 -9.06 13.41 -18.88
CA GLU A 210 -7.93 12.78 -18.19
C GLU A 210 -7.23 11.75 -19.11
N PRO A 211 -6.66 12.21 -20.24
CA PRO A 211 -6.12 11.32 -21.28
C PRO A 211 -5.01 10.40 -20.77
N ASP A 212 -4.14 10.86 -19.87
CA ASP A 212 -3.03 10.04 -19.35
C ASP A 212 -3.52 8.88 -18.49
N ILE A 213 -4.49 9.14 -17.60
CA ILE A 213 -5.11 8.10 -16.77
C ILE A 213 -5.88 7.13 -17.66
N TYR A 214 -6.68 7.64 -18.61
CA TYR A 214 -7.43 6.81 -19.56
C TYR A 214 -6.51 5.89 -20.37
N ASN A 215 -5.40 6.43 -20.90
CA ASN A 215 -4.42 5.68 -21.70
C ASN A 215 -3.54 4.72 -20.88
N ALA A 216 -3.46 4.91 -19.56
CA ALA A 216 -2.81 3.98 -18.64
C ALA A 216 -3.64 2.70 -18.42
N ILE A 217 -4.96 2.75 -18.64
CA ILE A 217 -5.86 1.60 -18.54
C ILE A 217 -5.72 0.74 -19.82
N LYS A 218 -4.81 -0.22 -19.76
CA LYS A 218 -4.55 -1.22 -20.80
C LYS A 218 -4.12 -2.55 -20.16
N ARG A 219 -3.69 -3.51 -20.97
CA ARG A 219 -3.15 -4.78 -20.45
C ARG A 219 -2.13 -4.51 -19.33
N ASP A 220 -2.25 -5.29 -18.26
CA ASP A 220 -1.51 -5.17 -17.00
C ASP A 220 -1.95 -4.01 -16.07
N ALA A 221 -2.98 -3.23 -16.41
CA ALA A 221 -3.73 -2.46 -15.42
C ALA A 221 -4.75 -3.37 -14.70
N LEU A 222 -5.12 -3.00 -13.47
CA LEU A 222 -6.15 -3.67 -12.70
C LEU A 222 -7.28 -2.69 -12.42
N LEU A 223 -8.45 -2.94 -13.01
CA LEU A 223 -9.68 -2.23 -12.67
C LEU A 223 -10.32 -2.88 -11.43
N GLU A 224 -10.84 -2.08 -10.53
CA GLU A 224 -11.53 -2.53 -9.32
C GLU A 224 -12.87 -1.78 -9.19
N ASN A 225 -13.99 -2.50 -9.26
CA ASN A 225 -15.36 -1.98 -9.06
C ASN A 225 -15.75 -0.78 -9.95
N THR A 226 -15.39 -0.81 -11.24
CA THR A 226 -15.73 0.23 -12.24
C THR A 226 -17.19 0.24 -12.64
#